data_AF-A0A7V4XH39-F1
#
_entry.id   AF-A0A7V4XH39-F1
#
_cell.length_a   1.000
_cell.length_b   1.000
_cell.length_c   1.000
_cell.angle_alpha   90.00
_cell.angle_beta   90.00
_cell.angle_gamma   90.00
#
_symmetry.space_group_name_H-M   'P 1'
#
loop_
_entity.id
_entity.type
_entity.pdbx_description
1 polymer ?
#
loop_
_entity_poly.entity_id
_entity_poly.type
_entity_poly.pdbx_seq_one_letter_code
_entity_poly.pdbx_strand_id
1 'polypeptide(L)'
;MVVEKIKSIEPVRTGSCRQCGQCCQRLGWLLVHGDEGMTEWLRAHDPEIKIEPDEVLDYYWVSIPYPCKQLIDLGDGRFHCKLHDSKPQACKDYPLLSDELKDGCGFRFEDLPTET
;
A
#
# COMPACT_ATOMS: atom_id res chain seq x y z
N MET A 1 -37.55 -10.75 18.42
CA MET A 1 -36.08 -10.80 18.37
C MET A 1 -35.65 -9.78 17.33
N VAL A 2 -35.11 -8.64 17.76
CA VAL A 2 -34.64 -7.60 16.85
C VAL A 2 -33.21 -7.98 16.49
N VAL A 3 -32.99 -8.33 15.22
CA VAL A 3 -31.63 -8.53 14.70
C VAL A 3 -31.08 -7.12 14.46
N GLU A 4 -30.32 -6.60 15.42
CA GLU A 4 -29.61 -5.34 15.23
C GLU A 4 -28.63 -5.51 14.08
N LYS A 5 -28.82 -4.71 13.02
CA LYS A 5 -27.86 -4.59 11.91
C LYS A 5 -26.57 -4.02 12.49
N ILE A 6 -25.58 -4.87 12.70
CA ILE A 6 -24.20 -4.43 12.90
C ILE A 6 -23.81 -3.72 11.60
N LYS A 7 -23.81 -2.38 11.59
CA LYS A 7 -23.13 -1.63 10.53
C LYS A 7 -21.65 -2.02 10.64
N SER A 8 -21.13 -2.73 9.64
CA SER A 8 -19.69 -2.93 9.51
C SER A 8 -19.05 -1.55 9.43
N ILE A 9 -18.35 -1.15 10.48
CA ILE A 9 -17.51 0.05 10.45
C ILE A 9 -16.26 -0.39 9.68
N GLU A 10 -16.11 0.10 8.45
CA GLU A 10 -14.86 -0.12 7.73
C GLU A 10 -13.77 0.71 8.43
N PRO A 11 -12.67 0.07 8.87
CA PRO A 11 -11.64 0.77 9.59
C PRO A 11 -10.91 1.75 8.65
N VAL A 12 -10.68 2.97 9.11
CA VAL A 12 -10.02 4.01 8.33
C VAL A 12 -8.53 4.00 8.58
N ARG A 13 -7.76 4.04 7.49
CA ARG A 13 -6.31 4.14 7.53
C ARG A 13 -5.86 5.55 7.94
N THR A 14 -5.11 5.64 9.02
CA THR A 14 -4.54 6.90 9.54
C THR A 14 -3.01 6.81 9.65
N GLY A 15 -2.37 7.95 9.88
CA GLY A 15 -0.91 8.05 10.03
C GLY A 15 -0.15 8.33 8.73
N SER A 16 1.16 8.08 8.74
CA SER A 16 2.03 8.40 7.61
C SER A 16 3.22 7.44 7.48
N CYS A 17 3.77 7.34 6.28
CA CYS A 17 4.91 6.49 6.00
C CYS A 17 6.16 6.98 6.75
N ARG A 18 6.62 6.21 7.74
CA ARG A 18 7.86 6.50 8.52
C ARG A 18 9.12 5.87 7.93
N GLN A 19 9.08 5.45 6.66
CA GLN A 19 10.20 4.77 5.99
C GLN A 19 10.68 3.50 6.72
N CYS A 20 9.82 2.84 7.50
CA CYS A 20 10.15 1.63 8.26
C CYS A 20 10.48 0.39 7.41
N GLY A 21 10.36 0.46 6.08
CA GLY A 21 10.66 -0.65 5.16
C GLY A 21 9.60 -1.75 5.09
N GLN A 22 8.71 -1.88 6.07
CA GLN A 22 7.75 -2.99 6.19
C GLN A 22 6.96 -3.28 4.91
N CYS A 23 6.37 -2.24 4.31
CA CYS A 23 5.61 -2.36 3.07
C CYS A 23 6.50 -2.80 1.90
N CYS A 24 7.65 -2.15 1.73
CA CYS A 24 8.58 -2.42 0.63
C CYS A 24 9.26 -3.79 0.75
N GLN A 25 9.40 -4.29 1.97
CA GLN A 25 9.88 -5.64 2.20
C GLN A 25 8.85 -6.65 1.76
N ARG A 26 7.53 -6.39 1.91
CA ARG A 26 6.46 -7.40 1.79
C ARG A 26 5.56 -7.33 0.57
N LEU A 27 5.63 -6.24 -0.16
CA LEU A 27 4.78 -6.03 -1.31
C LEU A 27 5.02 -7.09 -2.38
N GLY A 28 3.99 -7.86 -2.70
CA GLY A 28 3.98 -8.75 -3.86
C GLY A 28 3.02 -8.26 -4.94
N TRP A 29 1.83 -7.81 -4.54
CA TRP A 29 0.78 -7.37 -5.44
C TRP A 29 0.07 -6.13 -4.89
N LEU A 30 -0.22 -5.17 -5.76
CA LEU A 30 -1.09 -4.03 -5.49
C LEU A 30 -2.25 -4.03 -6.48
N LEU A 31 -3.46 -3.78 -5.98
CA LEU A 31 -4.58 -3.38 -6.82
C LEU A 31 -4.62 -1.86 -6.87
N VAL A 32 -4.56 -1.29 -8.07
CA VAL A 32 -4.45 0.16 -8.28
C VAL A 32 -5.48 0.61 -9.29
N HIS A 33 -6.10 1.77 -9.07
CA HIS A 33 -7.03 2.32 -10.05
C HIS A 33 -6.33 2.59 -11.39
N GLY A 34 -7.11 2.53 -12.47
CA GLY A 34 -6.69 2.74 -13.84
C GLY A 34 -6.09 4.13 -14.09
N ASP A 35 -4.81 4.32 -13.79
CA ASP A 35 -4.05 5.53 -14.13
C ASP A 35 -2.86 5.13 -15.01
N GLU A 36 -2.99 5.36 -16.33
CA GLU A 36 -1.96 5.05 -17.32
C GLU A 36 -0.61 5.68 -16.94
N GLY A 37 -0.61 6.92 -16.43
CA GLY A 37 0.62 7.63 -16.05
C GLY A 37 1.37 6.95 -14.90
N MET A 38 0.65 6.35 -13.96
CA MET A 38 1.24 5.58 -12.88
C MET A 38 1.81 4.25 -13.36
N THR A 39 1.16 3.58 -14.32
CA THR A 39 1.70 2.33 -14.89
C THR A 39 2.99 2.55 -15.67
N GLU A 40 3.07 3.64 -16.44
CA GLU A 40 4.30 4.05 -17.14
C GLU A 40 5.41 4.42 -16.16
N TRP A 41 5.07 5.18 -15.12
CA TRP A 41 6.02 5.56 -14.08
C TRP A 41 6.63 4.33 -13.40
N LEU A 42 5.80 3.34 -13.05
CA LEU A 42 6.27 2.11 -12.39
C LEU A 42 7.24 1.33 -13.28
N ARG A 43 6.89 1.12 -14.56
CA ARG A 43 7.77 0.43 -15.51
C ARG A 43 9.09 1.15 -15.74
N ALA A 44 9.07 2.49 -15.74
CA ALA A 44 10.28 3.30 -15.92
C ALA A 44 11.26 3.18 -14.72
N HIS A 45 10.74 2.97 -13.51
CA HIS A 45 11.55 2.89 -12.29
C HIS A 45 11.93 1.45 -11.90
N ASP A 46 11.16 0.45 -12.35
CA ASP A 46 11.52 -0.95 -12.21
C ASP A 46 10.93 -1.80 -13.35
N PRO A 47 11.76 -2.25 -14.31
CA PRO A 47 11.28 -3.04 -15.45
C PRO A 47 10.82 -4.45 -15.09
N GLU A 48 11.07 -4.92 -13.84
CA GLU A 48 10.56 -6.20 -13.36
C GLU A 48 9.13 -6.11 -12.81
N ILE A 49 8.57 -4.89 -12.69
CA ILE A 49 7.16 -4.72 -12.33
C ILE A 49 6.28 -5.22 -13.47
N LYS A 50 5.37 -6.15 -13.14
CA LYS A 50 4.34 -6.63 -14.06
C LYS A 50 3.04 -5.90 -13.76
N ILE A 51 2.34 -5.50 -14.82
CA ILE A 51 1.07 -4.76 -14.72
C ILE A 51 0.08 -5.46 -15.64
N GLU A 52 -0.99 -5.99 -15.05
CA GLU A 52 -2.04 -6.73 -15.73
C GLU A 52 -3.36 -5.98 -15.50
N PRO A 53 -4.11 -5.60 -16.56
CA PRO A 53 -5.42 -4.97 -16.37
C PRO A 53 -6.39 -5.97 -15.74
N ASP A 54 -7.26 -5.48 -14.86
CA ASP A 54 -8.43 -6.24 -14.44
C ASP A 54 -9.49 -6.13 -15.55
N GLU A 55 -9.97 -7.25 -16.10
CA GLU A 55 -10.90 -7.23 -17.24
C GLU A 55 -12.32 -6.77 -16.85
N VAL A 56 -12.62 -6.68 -15.55
CA VAL A 56 -13.96 -6.40 -15.02
C VAL A 56 -14.01 -5.02 -14.36
N LEU A 57 -12.93 -4.62 -13.69
CA LEU A 57 -12.84 -3.38 -12.96
C LEU A 57 -11.84 -2.42 -13.62
N ASP A 58 -12.05 -1.11 -13.48
CA ASP A 58 -11.12 -0.08 -13.97
C ASP A 58 -9.86 0.04 -13.07
N TYR A 59 -9.12 -1.08 -12.98
CA TYR A 59 -7.97 -1.28 -12.12
C TYR A 59 -6.87 -2.08 -12.83
N TYR A 60 -5.66 -2.02 -12.29
CA TYR A 60 -4.54 -2.88 -12.66
C TYR A 60 -4.06 -3.70 -11.45
N TRP A 61 -3.70 -4.94 -11.70
CA TRP A 61 -2.88 -5.77 -10.84
C TRP A 61 -1.41 -5.47 -11.10
N VAL A 62 -0.73 -4.89 -10.11
CA VAL A 62 0.69 -4.56 -10.18
C VAL A 62 1.47 -5.54 -9.32
N SER A 63 2.31 -6.37 -9.95
CA SER A 63 3.27 -7.23 -9.25
C SER A 63 4.57 -6.48 -9.04
N ILE A 64 4.97 -6.31 -7.77
CA ILE A 64 6.22 -5.66 -7.39
C ILE A 64 7.19 -6.74 -6.87
N PRO A 65 8.45 -6.78 -7.34
CA PRO A 65 9.44 -7.73 -6.82
C PRO A 65 9.60 -7.59 -5.30
N TYR A 66 9.67 -8.72 -4.61
CA TYR A 66 9.95 -8.79 -3.17
C TYR A 66 11.41 -9.21 -2.93
N PRO A 67 12.18 -8.48 -2.09
CA PRO A 67 11.87 -7.14 -1.60
C PRO A 67 11.94 -6.11 -2.74
N CYS A 68 11.20 -5.00 -2.61
CA CYS A 68 11.18 -3.94 -3.61
C CYS A 68 12.60 -3.38 -3.81
N LYS A 69 13.06 -3.26 -5.07
CA LYS A 69 14.42 -2.77 -5.41
C LYS A 69 14.70 -1.32 -5.03
N GLN A 70 13.63 -0.57 -4.78
CA GLN A 70 13.72 0.81 -4.30
C GLN A 70 14.02 0.88 -2.80
N LEU A 71 13.95 -0.24 -2.08
CA LEU A 71 14.32 -0.35 -0.67
C LEU A 71 15.84 -0.32 -0.50
N ILE A 72 16.30 0.53 0.41
CA ILE A 72 17.67 0.56 0.92
C ILE A 72 17.61 0.16 2.40
N ASP A 73 18.44 -0.81 2.77
CA ASP A 73 18.76 -1.10 4.17
C ASP A 73 19.87 -0.14 4.63
N LEU A 74 19.59 0.66 5.66
CA LEU A 74 20.53 1.63 6.23
C LEU A 74 21.31 1.05 7.42
N GLY A 75 21.05 -0.19 7.82
CA GLY A 75 21.55 -0.79 9.05
C GLY A 75 20.71 -0.43 10.28
N ASP A 76 20.93 -1.17 11.37
CA ASP A 76 20.26 -1.00 12.67
C ASP A 76 18.72 -1.06 12.60
N GLY A 77 18.19 -1.84 11.64
CA GLY A 77 16.75 -1.98 11.41
C GLY A 77 16.09 -0.76 10.75
N ARG A 78 16.88 0.18 10.22
CA ARG A 78 16.37 1.36 9.50
C ARG A 78 16.37 1.11 8.00
N PHE A 79 15.34 1.63 7.33
CA PHE A 79 15.16 1.48 5.90
C PHE A 79 14.88 2.84 5.25
N HIS A 80 15.07 2.90 3.94
CA HIS A 80 14.74 4.06 3.13
C HIS A 80 14.22 3.63 1.76
N CYS A 81 13.28 4.37 1.19
CA CYS A 81 12.83 4.17 -0.19
C CYS A 81 13.49 5.23 -1.07
N LYS A 82 14.26 4.81 -2.09
CA LYS A 82 14.94 5.71 -3.05
C LYS A 82 14.03 6.74 -3.70
N LEU A 83 12.74 6.40 -3.82
CA LEU A 83 11.73 7.21 -4.48
C LEU A 83 10.72 7.75 -3.46
N HIS A 84 11.10 7.95 -2.19
CA HIS A 84 10.14 8.27 -1.13
C HIS A 84 9.25 9.47 -1.45
N ASP A 85 9.83 10.54 -2.01
CA ASP A 85 9.11 11.77 -2.32
C ASP A 85 8.33 11.68 -3.64
N SER A 86 8.86 10.93 -4.61
CA SER A 86 8.29 10.76 -5.95
C SER A 86 7.45 9.50 -6.11
N LYS A 87 7.26 8.69 -5.05
CA LYS A 87 6.56 7.41 -5.16
C LYS A 87 5.10 7.62 -5.61
N PRO A 88 4.59 6.70 -6.44
CA PRO A 88 3.23 6.79 -6.97
C PRO A 88 2.22 6.64 -5.85
N GLN A 89 1.00 7.09 -6.11
CA GLN A 89 -0.06 7.10 -5.13
C GLN A 89 -0.37 5.68 -4.62
N ALA A 90 -0.32 4.67 -5.49
CA ALA A 90 -0.38 3.26 -5.12
C ALA A 90 0.56 2.86 -3.96
N CYS A 91 1.82 3.32 -3.99
CA CYS A 91 2.80 3.08 -2.92
C CYS A 91 2.60 3.97 -1.69
N LYS A 92 1.82 5.05 -1.80
CA LYS A 92 1.39 5.90 -0.67
C LYS A 92 0.16 5.33 0.02
N ASP A 93 -0.69 4.64 -0.75
CA ASP A 93 -1.95 4.06 -0.29
C ASP A 93 -1.78 2.72 0.41
N TYR A 94 -0.66 2.04 0.18
CA TYR A 94 -0.29 0.87 0.95
C TYR A 94 0.18 1.22 2.38
N PRO A 95 -0.18 0.42 3.41
CA PRO A 95 -1.03 -0.77 3.37
C PRO A 95 -2.51 -0.43 3.26
N LEU A 96 -3.28 -1.33 2.65
CA LEU A 96 -4.72 -1.21 2.46
C LEU A 96 -5.52 -1.86 3.60
N LEU A 97 -4.94 -2.87 4.26
CA LEU A 97 -5.59 -3.63 5.33
C LEU A 97 -4.74 -3.66 6.60
N SER A 98 -5.40 -3.84 7.75
CA SER A 98 -4.76 -3.79 9.07
C SER A 98 -3.82 -4.97 9.35
N ASP A 99 -4.08 -6.13 8.76
CA ASP A 99 -3.26 -7.35 8.88
C ASP A 99 -1.96 -7.28 8.07
N GLU A 100 -1.83 -6.29 7.18
CA GLU A 100 -0.60 -6.00 6.45
C GLU A 100 0.44 -5.23 7.30
N LEU A 101 0.00 -4.64 8.42
CA LEU A 101 0.86 -3.88 9.32
C LEU A 101 1.65 -4.80 10.26
N LYS A 102 2.91 -4.40 10.50
CA LYS A 102 3.72 -4.93 11.61
C LYS A 102 4.02 -3.83 12.62
N ASP A 103 4.45 -4.26 13.80
CA ASP A 103 4.98 -3.39 14.84
C ASP A 103 6.04 -2.44 14.29
N GLY A 104 5.89 -1.15 14.61
CA GLY A 104 6.78 -0.09 14.15
C GLY A 104 6.38 0.60 12.84
N CYS A 105 5.33 0.14 12.15
CA CYS A 105 4.77 0.90 11.03
C CYS A 105 4.13 2.22 11.50
N GLY A 106 4.23 3.26 10.66
CA GLY A 106 3.66 4.58 10.95
C GLY A 106 2.18 4.73 10.60
N PHE A 107 1.62 3.75 9.88
CA PHE A 107 0.19 3.68 9.58
C PHE A 107 -0.56 2.89 10.64
N ARG A 108 -1.84 3.20 10.81
CA ARG A 108 -2.80 2.51 11.69
C ARG A 108 -4.15 2.40 11.01
N PHE A 109 -5.00 1.53 11.54
CA PHE A 109 -6.39 1.37 11.14
C PHE A 109 -7.25 1.57 12.37
N GLU A 110 -8.15 2.54 12.31
CA GLU A 110 -8.97 2.96 13.44
C GLU A 110 -10.45 2.90 13.03
N ASP A 111 -11.30 2.42 13.94
CA ASP A 111 -12.75 2.45 13.73
C ASP A 111 -13.20 3.92 13.72
N LEU A 112 -13.98 4.32 12.71
CA LEU A 112 -14.58 5.65 12.72
C LEU A 112 -15.53 5.77 13.91
N PRO A 113 -15.44 6.83 14.73
CA PRO A 113 -16.44 7.08 15.75
C PRO A 113 -17.78 7.28 15.07
N THR A 114 -18.77 6.47 15.43
CA THR A 114 -20.16 6.75 15.10
C THR A 114 -20.53 8.09 15.73
N GLU A 115 -20.73 9.11 14.89
CA GLU A 115 -21.30 10.39 15.33
C GLU A 115 -22.54 10.10 16.18
N THR A 116 -22.50 10.57 17.44
CA THR A 116 -23.54 10.35 18.46
C THR A 116 -24.63 11.41 18.34
#